data_AF-A0A0G0TB32-F1
#
_entry.id   AF-A0A0G0TB32-F1
#
_cell.length_a   1.000
_cell.length_b   1.000
_cell.length_c   1.000
_cell.angle_alpha   90.00
_cell.angle_beta   90.00
_cell.angle_gamma   90.00
#
_symmetry.space_group_name_H-M   'P 1'
#
loop_
_entity.id
_entity.type
_entity.pdbx_description
1 polymer ?
#
loop_
_entity_poly.entity_id
_entity_poly.type
_entity_poly.pdbx_seq_one_letter_code
_entity_poly.pdbx_strand_id
1 'polypeptide(L)'
;PSVLEINIITGVFSISYDLIADRSPIDTKPPIAEVAAAEYRSALSTAGVLPDDLTGPVTHNFLKLSDGKLISALSLSESDLIEINLFRKSYDNLPSMTGNPNKANVWAIVSGSSNKKQQLIVAEYHYFPVDESQSSTYPIKTPTEAYAEFTAGNVYIADIGLSKEGDSLKIRRVYLAYFDPDTETDFFQPIYVFEGDNGFTAYVPAIKSDYYGE
;
A
#
# COMPACT_ATOMS: atom_id res chain seq x y z
N PRO A 1 21.64 -12.58 -7.21
CA PRO A 1 21.70 -12.97 -5.77
C PRO A 1 20.51 -12.37 -5.02
N SER A 2 19.92 -13.05 -4.05
CA SER A 2 18.79 -12.53 -3.26
C SER A 2 19.20 -12.21 -1.83
N VAL A 3 18.70 -11.12 -1.28
CA VAL A 3 18.90 -10.69 0.11
C VAL A 3 17.55 -10.63 0.82
N LEU A 4 17.52 -11.04 2.08
CA LEU A 4 16.38 -10.96 2.98
C LEU A 4 16.81 -10.17 4.22
N GLU A 5 16.13 -9.06 4.49
CA GLU A 5 16.33 -8.26 5.69
C GLU A 5 15.08 -8.36 6.56
N ILE A 6 15.25 -8.62 7.86
CA ILE A 6 14.13 -8.80 8.80
C ILE A 6 14.41 -7.99 10.06
N ASN A 7 13.41 -7.24 10.49
CA ASN A 7 13.35 -6.71 11.85
C ASN A 7 12.73 -7.77 12.77
N ILE A 8 13.54 -8.34 13.67
CA ILE A 8 13.11 -9.42 14.57
C ILE A 8 12.13 -8.97 15.67
N ILE A 9 12.01 -7.66 15.91
CA ILE A 9 11.10 -7.10 16.91
C ILE A 9 9.71 -6.95 16.29
N THR A 10 9.63 -6.32 15.12
CA THR A 10 8.36 -5.99 14.46
C THR A 10 7.88 -7.06 13.48
N GLY A 11 8.73 -8.00 13.08
CA GLY A 11 8.43 -9.00 12.06
C GLY A 11 8.42 -8.45 10.62
N VAL A 12 8.68 -7.15 10.44
CA VAL A 12 8.81 -6.50 9.14
C VAL A 12 10.00 -7.08 8.37
N PHE A 13 9.81 -7.32 7.07
CA PHE A 13 10.89 -7.81 6.23
C PHE A 13 10.83 -7.28 4.80
N SER A 14 12.00 -7.29 4.16
CA SER A 14 12.17 -6.98 2.75
C SER A 14 12.97 -8.08 2.05
N ILE A 15 12.63 -8.34 0.79
CA ILE A 15 13.37 -9.22 -0.11
C ILE A 15 13.82 -8.38 -1.29
N SER A 16 15.07 -8.55 -1.70
CA SER A 16 15.58 -7.93 -2.93
C SER A 16 16.41 -8.92 -3.75
N TYR A 17 16.26 -8.85 -5.07
CA TYR A 17 17.00 -9.62 -6.06
C TYR A 17 17.86 -8.68 -6.91
N ASP A 18 19.14 -9.00 -7.02
CA ASP A 18 20.06 -8.22 -7.85
C ASP A 18 19.87 -8.53 -9.34
N LEU A 19 18.98 -7.76 -9.99
CA LEU A 19 18.73 -7.79 -11.44
C LEU A 19 19.88 -7.22 -12.28
N ILE A 20 20.84 -6.51 -11.67
CA ILE A 20 22.02 -6.00 -12.38
C ILE A 20 23.02 -7.14 -12.54
N ALA A 21 23.23 -7.93 -11.48
CA ALA A 21 24.10 -9.10 -11.50
C ALA A 21 23.48 -10.29 -12.27
N ASP A 22 22.16 -10.46 -12.24
CA ASP A 22 21.47 -11.55 -12.95
C ASP A 22 20.12 -11.11 -13.53
N ARG A 23 20.03 -11.10 -14.86
CA ARG A 23 18.83 -10.72 -15.62
C ARG A 23 17.95 -11.90 -16.03
N SER A 24 18.32 -13.14 -15.72
CA SER A 24 17.51 -14.30 -16.10
C SER A 24 16.04 -14.25 -15.64
N PRO A 25 15.66 -13.58 -14.51
CA PRO A 25 14.26 -13.50 -14.12
C PRO A 25 13.36 -12.75 -15.12
N ILE A 26 13.92 -11.83 -15.92
CA ILE A 26 13.18 -11.02 -16.89
C ILE A 26 13.24 -11.57 -18.32
N ASP A 27 13.90 -12.73 -18.54
CA ASP A 27 13.90 -13.42 -19.82
C ASP A 27 12.51 -13.98 -20.17
N THR A 28 11.65 -14.13 -19.16
CA THR A 28 10.27 -14.60 -19.31
C THR A 28 9.30 -13.49 -18.88
N LYS A 29 8.25 -13.29 -19.67
CA LYS A 29 7.20 -12.32 -19.36
C LYS A 29 6.51 -12.67 -18.04
N PRO A 30 6.16 -11.66 -17.22
CA PRO A 30 5.46 -11.92 -15.98
C PRO A 30 4.07 -12.51 -16.26
N PRO A 31 3.49 -13.22 -15.28
CA PRO A 31 2.13 -13.70 -15.41
C PRO A 31 1.11 -12.53 -15.38
N ILE A 32 -0.15 -12.83 -15.70
CA ILE A 32 -1.26 -11.88 -15.50
C ILE A 32 -1.43 -11.53 -14.01
N ALA A 33 -2.06 -10.39 -13.73
CA ALA A 33 -2.20 -9.86 -12.37
C ALA A 33 -2.81 -10.84 -11.37
N GLU A 34 -3.83 -11.59 -11.78
CA GLU A 34 -4.53 -12.56 -10.92
C GLU A 34 -3.61 -13.71 -10.52
N VAL A 35 -2.79 -14.18 -11.45
CA VAL A 35 -1.83 -15.27 -11.21
C VAL A 35 -0.67 -14.77 -10.36
N ALA A 36 -0.11 -13.59 -10.66
CA ALA A 36 0.94 -12.97 -9.85
C ALA A 36 0.49 -12.75 -8.39
N ALA A 37 -0.76 -12.30 -8.19
CA ALA A 37 -1.32 -12.13 -6.86
C ALA A 37 -1.50 -13.46 -6.12
N ALA A 38 -1.95 -14.50 -6.81
CA ALA A 38 -2.06 -15.85 -6.23
C ALA A 38 -0.69 -16.42 -5.85
N GLU A 39 0.33 -16.21 -6.69
CA GLU A 39 1.71 -16.61 -6.43
C GLU A 39 2.30 -15.88 -5.22
N TYR A 40 2.08 -14.57 -5.11
CA TYR A 40 2.55 -13.79 -3.96
C TYR A 40 1.86 -14.24 -2.65
N ARG A 41 0.53 -14.43 -2.67
CA ARG A 41 -0.20 -14.98 -1.51
C ARG A 41 0.28 -16.37 -1.14
N SER A 42 0.55 -17.23 -2.11
CA SER A 42 1.11 -18.56 -1.90
C SER A 42 2.50 -18.52 -1.27
N ALA A 43 3.34 -17.56 -1.67
CA ALA A 43 4.66 -17.35 -1.06
C ALA A 43 4.53 -16.94 0.42
N LEU A 44 3.67 -15.97 0.73
CA LEU A 44 3.39 -15.56 2.12
C LEU A 44 2.80 -16.72 2.95
N SER A 45 1.89 -17.49 2.37
CA SER A 45 1.27 -18.65 3.05
C SER A 45 2.28 -19.76 3.32
N THR A 46 3.16 -20.06 2.35
CA THR A 46 4.23 -21.05 2.50
C THR A 46 5.23 -20.63 3.58
N ALA A 47 5.48 -19.33 3.73
CA ALA A 47 6.30 -18.76 4.79
C ALA A 47 5.57 -18.67 6.14
N GLY A 48 4.26 -18.94 6.21
CA GLY A 48 3.46 -18.86 7.43
C GLY A 48 3.19 -17.44 7.91
N VAL A 49 3.31 -16.44 7.02
CA VAL A 49 3.18 -15.00 7.35
C VAL A 49 2.04 -14.32 6.59
N LEU A 50 1.18 -15.06 5.89
CA LEU A 50 0.00 -14.51 5.23
C LEU A 50 -1.05 -14.13 6.27
N PRO A 51 -1.37 -12.84 6.46
CA PRO A 51 -2.39 -12.42 7.40
C PRO A 51 -3.80 -12.64 6.84
N ASP A 52 -4.75 -12.94 7.73
CA ASP A 52 -6.15 -13.23 7.39
C ASP A 52 -6.91 -11.98 6.89
N ASP A 53 -6.48 -10.79 7.31
CA ASP A 53 -7.09 -9.51 6.95
C ASP A 53 -6.56 -8.93 5.63
N LEU A 54 -5.54 -9.51 4.99
CA LEU A 54 -5.09 -9.12 3.63
C LEU A 54 -6.04 -9.60 2.52
N THR A 55 -7.34 -9.50 2.74
CA THR A 55 -8.41 -9.94 1.84
C THR A 55 -9.10 -8.77 1.14
N GLY A 56 -8.52 -7.57 1.23
CA GLY A 56 -9.00 -6.37 0.57
C GLY A 56 -8.68 -6.32 -0.92
N PRO A 57 -8.81 -5.11 -1.51
CA PRO A 57 -8.46 -4.88 -2.91
C PRO A 57 -7.04 -5.34 -3.25
N VAL A 58 -6.86 -5.79 -4.48
CA VAL A 58 -5.55 -6.10 -5.05
C VAL A 58 -5.35 -5.18 -6.24
N THR A 59 -4.28 -4.41 -6.25
CA THR A 59 -3.89 -3.56 -7.39
C THR A 59 -2.57 -4.04 -7.96
N HIS A 60 -2.28 -3.62 -9.19
CA HIS A 60 -1.06 -4.02 -9.89
C HIS A 60 -0.51 -2.88 -10.74
N ASN A 61 0.81 -2.89 -10.93
CA ASN A 61 1.50 -2.03 -11.88
C ASN A 61 2.40 -2.88 -12.78
N PHE A 62 2.33 -2.65 -14.09
CA PHE A 62 3.27 -3.26 -15.02
C PHE A 62 4.59 -2.48 -14.99
N LEU A 63 5.71 -3.19 -14.91
CA LEU A 63 7.04 -2.61 -14.84
C LEU A 63 7.94 -3.18 -15.94
N LYS A 64 8.83 -2.35 -16.48
CA LYS A 64 9.88 -2.76 -17.41
C LYS A 64 11.24 -2.20 -16.99
N LEU A 65 12.30 -2.92 -17.32
CA LEU A 65 13.66 -2.50 -17.01
C LEU A 65 14.19 -1.60 -18.13
N SER A 66 14.41 -0.32 -17.84
CA SER A 66 15.02 0.65 -18.76
C SER A 66 16.20 1.33 -18.06
N ASP A 67 17.37 1.31 -18.69
CA ASP A 67 18.59 1.96 -18.18
C ASP A 67 18.95 1.59 -16.74
N GLY A 68 18.71 0.32 -16.38
CA GLY A 68 18.97 -0.19 -15.03
C GLY A 68 17.95 0.23 -13.97
N LYS A 69 16.83 0.86 -14.36
CA LYS A 69 15.74 1.25 -13.47
C LYS A 69 14.43 0.61 -13.90
N LEU A 70 13.57 0.31 -12.92
CA LEU A 70 12.20 -0.13 -13.19
C LEU A 70 11.34 1.11 -13.46
N ILE A 71 10.66 1.11 -14.60
CA ILE A 71 9.71 2.15 -15.00
C ILE A 71 8.36 1.51 -15.35
N SER A 72 7.28 2.29 -15.25
CA SER A 72 5.94 1.79 -15.61
C SER A 72 5.84 1.42 -17.09
N ALA A 73 5.19 0.29 -17.35
CA ALA A 73 4.81 -0.18 -18.68
C ALA A 73 3.30 -0.01 -18.88
N LEU A 74 2.88 0.18 -20.14
CA LEU A 74 1.46 0.40 -20.46
C LEU A 74 0.63 -0.88 -20.46
N SER A 75 1.29 -2.03 -20.60
CA SER A 75 0.63 -3.32 -20.75
C SER A 75 1.54 -4.47 -20.33
N LEU A 76 0.93 -5.63 -20.09
CA LEU A 76 1.62 -6.88 -19.82
C LEU A 76 2.65 -7.22 -20.92
N SER A 77 2.30 -7.02 -22.20
CA SER A 77 3.20 -7.31 -23.33
C SER A 77 4.48 -6.49 -23.33
N GLU A 78 4.43 -5.27 -22.78
CA GLU A 78 5.59 -4.38 -22.66
C GLU A 78 6.31 -4.53 -21.31
N SER A 79 5.74 -5.27 -20.37
CA SER A 79 6.26 -5.45 -19.02
C SER A 79 7.29 -6.57 -18.96
N ASP A 80 8.29 -6.39 -18.11
CA ASP A 80 9.24 -7.44 -17.73
C ASP A 80 8.91 -8.01 -16.35
N LEU A 81 8.20 -7.22 -15.54
CA LEU A 81 7.80 -7.55 -14.17
C LEU A 81 6.40 -6.98 -13.89
N ILE A 82 5.77 -7.49 -12.85
CA ILE A 82 4.49 -6.96 -12.35
C ILE A 82 4.59 -6.72 -10.85
N GLU A 83 4.28 -5.50 -10.42
CA GLU A 83 4.08 -5.16 -9.01
C GLU A 83 2.67 -5.55 -8.59
N ILE A 84 2.54 -6.22 -7.46
CA ILE A 84 1.27 -6.59 -6.82
C ILE A 84 1.21 -5.97 -5.44
N ASN A 85 0.11 -5.28 -5.18
CA ASN A 85 -0.20 -4.65 -3.90
C ASN A 85 -1.36 -5.40 -3.24
N LEU A 86 -1.18 -5.86 -2.00
CA LEU A 86 -2.20 -6.54 -1.21
C LEU A 86 -2.69 -5.61 -0.10
N PHE A 87 -3.93 -5.12 -0.21
CA PHE A 87 -4.52 -4.26 0.81
C PHE A 87 -5.31 -5.07 1.85
N ARG A 88 -5.45 -4.50 3.04
CA ARG A 88 -6.33 -5.03 4.07
C ARG A 88 -7.80 -4.91 3.67
N LYS A 89 -8.62 -5.79 4.24
CA LYS A 89 -10.08 -5.72 4.16
C LYS A 89 -10.60 -4.40 4.73
N SER A 90 -11.86 -4.10 4.43
CA SER A 90 -12.59 -3.05 5.15
C SER A 90 -12.94 -3.51 6.56
N TYR A 91 -12.88 -2.58 7.51
CA TYR A 91 -13.27 -2.78 8.91
C TYR A 91 -14.53 -1.96 9.16
N ASP A 92 -15.59 -2.56 9.71
CA ASP A 92 -16.88 -1.89 9.94
C ASP A 92 -17.46 -1.18 8.70
N ASN A 93 -17.29 -1.77 7.52
CA ASN A 93 -17.63 -1.19 6.21
C ASN A 93 -16.84 0.08 5.83
N LEU A 94 -15.79 0.43 6.57
CA LEU A 94 -14.86 1.51 6.25
C LEU A 94 -13.61 0.93 5.56
N PRO A 95 -13.16 1.52 4.44
CA PRO A 95 -11.95 1.06 3.77
C PRO A 95 -10.71 1.30 4.64
N SER A 96 -9.66 0.52 4.39
CA SER A 96 -8.33 0.72 4.96
C SER A 96 -7.47 1.48 3.96
N MET A 97 -6.85 2.58 4.39
CA MET A 97 -6.04 3.47 3.57
C MET A 97 -4.60 3.50 4.09
N THR A 98 -3.64 3.22 3.23
CA THR A 98 -2.22 3.33 3.55
C THR A 98 -1.73 4.77 3.44
N GLY A 99 -0.50 5.06 3.90
CA GLY A 99 0.14 6.37 3.73
C GLY A 99 0.20 6.86 2.27
N ASN A 100 0.27 5.94 1.32
CA ASN A 100 0.12 6.23 -0.10
C ASN A 100 -1.01 5.36 -0.68
N PRO A 101 -2.13 5.94 -1.16
CA PRO A 101 -3.29 5.18 -1.60
C PRO A 101 -3.02 4.21 -2.77
N ASN A 102 -1.95 4.44 -3.52
CA ASN A 102 -1.55 3.61 -4.66
C ASN A 102 -0.55 2.51 -4.29
N LYS A 103 -0.12 2.44 -3.03
CA LYS A 103 0.89 1.50 -2.55
C LYS A 103 0.44 0.82 -1.26
N ALA A 104 0.36 -0.50 -1.29
CA ALA A 104 0.07 -1.29 -0.11
C ALA A 104 1.29 -1.36 0.81
N ASN A 105 1.06 -1.67 2.08
CA ASN A 105 2.13 -1.98 3.03
C ASN A 105 2.74 -3.39 2.80
N VAL A 106 1.98 -4.27 2.14
CA VAL A 106 2.41 -5.61 1.75
C VAL A 106 2.32 -5.71 0.22
N TRP A 107 3.48 -5.69 -0.44
CA TRP A 107 3.58 -5.68 -1.89
C TRP A 107 4.81 -6.43 -2.39
N ALA A 108 4.76 -6.88 -3.63
CA ALA A 108 5.88 -7.56 -4.27
C ALA A 108 5.96 -7.31 -5.77
N ILE A 109 7.16 -7.38 -6.32
CA ILE A 109 7.44 -7.40 -7.76
C ILE A 109 7.71 -8.84 -8.16
N VAL A 110 6.84 -9.37 -9.03
CA VAL A 110 6.82 -10.75 -9.51
C VAL A 110 7.39 -10.81 -10.93
N SER A 111 8.22 -11.82 -11.20
CA SER A 111 8.79 -12.11 -12.52
C SER A 111 8.10 -13.28 -13.21
N GLY A 112 8.43 -13.51 -14.48
CA GLY A 112 7.98 -14.67 -15.23
C GLY A 112 8.78 -15.95 -14.98
N SER A 113 9.79 -15.93 -14.10
CA SER A 113 10.69 -17.07 -13.93
C SER A 113 10.00 -18.27 -13.30
N SER A 114 10.22 -19.45 -13.88
CA SER A 114 9.79 -20.72 -13.28
C SER A 114 10.63 -21.15 -12.07
N ASN A 115 11.78 -20.49 -11.84
CA ASN A 115 12.59 -20.70 -10.67
C ASN A 115 12.02 -19.92 -9.49
N LYS A 116 11.54 -20.62 -8.45
CA LYS A 116 10.97 -20.01 -7.25
C LYS A 116 11.87 -18.95 -6.58
N LYS A 117 13.20 -19.10 -6.67
CA LYS A 117 14.16 -18.12 -6.11
C LYS A 117 14.26 -16.82 -6.89
N GLN A 118 13.70 -16.81 -8.10
CA GLN A 118 13.71 -15.69 -9.05
C GLN A 118 12.32 -15.14 -9.30
N GLN A 119 11.29 -15.76 -8.72
CA GLN A 119 9.90 -15.38 -8.93
C GLN A 119 9.57 -14.06 -8.23
N LEU A 120 10.08 -13.85 -7.02
CA LEU A 120 9.97 -12.58 -6.29
C LEU A 120 11.27 -11.79 -6.46
N ILE A 121 11.20 -10.67 -7.15
CA ILE A 121 12.32 -9.75 -7.35
C ILE A 121 12.47 -8.82 -6.15
N VAL A 122 11.35 -8.24 -5.73
CA VAL A 122 11.26 -7.39 -4.55
C VAL A 122 10.03 -7.82 -3.80
N ALA A 123 10.08 -7.82 -2.47
CA ALA A 123 8.89 -7.89 -1.64
C ALA A 123 9.11 -7.04 -0.41
N GLU A 124 8.11 -6.26 -0.03
CA GLU A 124 8.08 -5.56 1.25
C GLU A 124 6.89 -6.07 2.06
N TYR A 125 7.12 -6.26 3.33
CA TYR A 125 6.12 -6.73 4.28
C TYR A 125 6.12 -5.83 5.50
N HIS A 126 5.30 -4.77 5.47
CA HIS A 126 5.09 -3.83 6.57
C HIS A 126 3.74 -4.10 7.23
N TYR A 127 3.55 -5.29 7.78
CA TYR A 127 2.28 -5.69 8.37
C TYR A 127 2.31 -5.60 9.90
N PHE A 128 1.37 -4.86 10.47
CA PHE A 128 1.16 -4.75 11.91
C PHE A 128 -0.24 -5.30 12.26
N PRO A 129 -0.35 -6.35 13.09
CA PRO A 129 -1.65 -6.96 13.36
C PRO A 129 -2.59 -6.00 14.10
N VAL A 130 -3.85 -6.00 13.72
CA VAL A 130 -4.91 -5.22 14.41
C VAL A 130 -5.69 -6.16 15.31
N ASP A 131 -5.78 -5.85 16.60
CA ASP A 131 -6.62 -6.60 17.53
C ASP A 131 -8.08 -6.12 17.42
N GLU A 132 -8.86 -6.80 16.57
CA GLU A 132 -10.29 -6.52 16.37
C GLU A 132 -11.14 -6.79 17.63
N SER A 133 -10.60 -7.42 18.68
CA SER A 133 -11.32 -7.63 19.95
C SER A 133 -11.30 -6.40 20.86
N GLN A 134 -10.34 -5.49 20.64
CA GLN A 134 -10.20 -4.25 21.38
C GLN A 134 -10.71 -3.09 20.53
N SER A 135 -11.82 -2.49 20.94
CA SER A 135 -12.35 -1.29 20.32
C SER A 135 -12.65 -0.23 21.37
N SER A 136 -12.41 1.03 20.99
CA SER A 136 -12.66 2.18 21.84
C SER A 136 -13.58 3.15 21.14
N THR A 137 -14.60 3.64 21.84
CA THR A 137 -15.53 4.63 21.30
C THR A 137 -15.01 6.04 21.59
N TYR A 138 -14.45 6.68 20.57
CA TYR A 138 -14.04 8.09 20.67
C TYR A 138 -15.00 9.00 19.91
N PRO A 139 -15.26 10.22 20.41
CA PRO A 139 -15.93 11.24 19.63
C PRO A 139 -15.08 11.61 18.41
N ILE A 140 -15.62 11.40 17.21
CA ILE A 140 -14.99 11.84 15.97
C ILE A 140 -15.44 13.28 15.63
N LYS A 141 -14.59 13.98 14.89
CA LYS A 141 -14.92 15.26 14.25
C LYS A 141 -16.11 15.09 13.32
N THR A 142 -16.87 16.15 13.11
CA THR A 142 -17.87 16.25 12.05
C THR A 142 -17.18 16.47 10.70
N PRO A 143 -17.85 16.17 9.57
CA PRO A 143 -17.30 16.48 8.25
C PRO A 143 -16.95 17.97 8.05
N THR A 144 -17.71 18.88 8.69
CA THR A 144 -17.45 20.32 8.63
C THR A 144 -16.19 20.71 9.39
N GLU A 145 -15.97 20.15 10.59
CA GLU A 145 -14.73 20.35 11.36
C GLU A 145 -13.52 19.81 10.58
N ALA A 146 -13.62 18.60 10.02
CA ALA A 146 -12.55 18.00 9.21
C ALA A 146 -12.23 18.82 7.95
N TYR A 147 -13.26 19.33 7.26
CA TYR A 147 -13.05 20.20 6.10
C TYR A 147 -12.40 21.55 6.47
N ALA A 148 -12.76 22.11 7.63
CA ALA A 148 -12.11 23.33 8.14
C ALA A 148 -10.60 23.08 8.38
N GLU A 149 -10.23 21.98 9.03
CA GLU A 149 -8.82 21.59 9.22
C GLU A 149 -8.08 21.38 7.89
N PHE A 150 -8.72 20.71 6.93
CA PHE A 150 -8.20 20.55 5.58
C PHE A 150 -7.88 21.92 4.94
N THR A 151 -8.83 22.86 4.98
CA THR A 151 -8.62 24.21 4.42
C THR A 151 -7.62 25.07 5.19
N ALA A 152 -7.40 24.78 6.47
CA ALA A 152 -6.39 25.44 7.30
C ALA A 152 -4.97 24.92 7.04
N GLY A 153 -4.81 23.87 6.24
CA GLY A 153 -3.52 23.24 5.93
C GLY A 153 -3.09 22.17 6.93
N ASN A 154 -3.92 21.83 7.91
CA ASN A 154 -3.67 20.75 8.87
C ASN A 154 -4.09 19.40 8.28
N VAL A 155 -3.41 19.00 7.22
CA VAL A 155 -3.76 17.84 6.40
C VAL A 155 -2.51 17.05 6.03
N TYR A 156 -2.64 15.73 5.99
CA TYR A 156 -1.64 14.86 5.38
C TYR A 156 -1.96 14.64 3.91
N ILE A 157 -1.10 15.12 3.01
CA ILE A 157 -1.26 14.90 1.56
C ILE A 157 -0.68 13.53 1.20
N ALA A 158 -1.56 12.59 0.89
CA ALA A 158 -1.20 11.20 0.59
C ALA A 158 -0.83 11.01 -0.89
N ASP A 159 -1.51 11.74 -1.79
CA ASP A 159 -1.18 11.80 -3.20
C ASP A 159 -1.59 13.15 -3.80
N ILE A 160 -0.69 13.80 -4.54
CA ILE A 160 -1.01 15.02 -5.31
C ILE A 160 -1.60 14.70 -6.69
N GLY A 161 -1.50 13.43 -7.12
CA GLY A 161 -1.90 12.95 -8.43
C GLY A 161 -1.16 13.69 -9.54
N LEU A 162 -1.91 14.16 -10.54
CA LEU A 162 -1.36 14.95 -11.66
C LEU A 162 -1.41 16.47 -11.40
N SER A 163 -1.79 16.89 -10.18
CA SER A 163 -1.91 18.30 -9.81
C SER A 163 -0.53 18.93 -9.60
N LYS A 164 -0.42 20.22 -9.93
CA LYS A 164 0.81 21.00 -9.79
C LYS A 164 0.64 22.11 -8.77
N GLU A 165 1.76 22.63 -8.29
CA GLU A 165 1.77 23.82 -7.44
C GLU A 165 1.05 24.98 -8.13
N GLY A 166 0.12 25.61 -7.41
CA GLY A 166 -0.74 26.69 -7.91
C GLY A 166 -2.05 26.23 -8.56
N ASP A 167 -2.27 24.92 -8.74
CA ASP A 167 -3.55 24.42 -9.25
C ASP A 167 -4.68 24.57 -8.21
N SER A 168 -5.88 24.85 -8.70
CA SER A 168 -7.08 24.81 -7.86
C SER A 168 -7.54 23.36 -7.68
N LEU A 169 -7.45 22.84 -6.46
CA LEU A 169 -7.93 21.51 -6.09
C LEU A 169 -9.44 21.52 -5.88
N LYS A 170 -10.15 20.61 -6.56
CA LYS A 170 -11.59 20.39 -6.36
C LYS A 170 -11.79 19.07 -5.63
N ILE A 171 -12.27 19.14 -4.39
CA ILE A 171 -12.64 17.96 -3.62
C ILE A 171 -14.00 17.46 -4.09
N ARG A 172 -14.07 16.17 -4.43
CA ARG A 172 -15.27 15.50 -4.94
C ARG A 172 -15.93 14.60 -3.93
N ARG A 173 -15.14 13.98 -3.05
CA ARG A 173 -15.64 13.01 -2.07
C ARG A 173 -14.95 13.22 -0.74
N VAL A 174 -15.73 13.09 0.32
CA VAL A 174 -15.26 13.07 1.70
C VAL A 174 -15.93 11.87 2.38
N TYR A 175 -15.13 10.99 2.96
CA TYR A 175 -15.63 9.79 3.63
C TYR A 175 -14.71 9.35 4.77
N LEU A 176 -15.20 8.46 5.62
CA LEU A 176 -14.42 7.86 6.71
C LEU A 176 -13.72 6.60 6.23
N ALA A 177 -12.49 6.41 6.70
CA ALA A 177 -11.66 5.23 6.48
C ALA A 177 -10.83 4.95 7.74
N TYR A 178 -10.19 3.79 7.80
CA TYR A 178 -9.12 3.54 8.77
C TYR A 178 -7.75 3.76 8.12
N PHE A 179 -6.79 4.24 8.90
CA PHE A 179 -5.42 4.45 8.46
C PHE A 179 -4.56 3.22 8.77
N ASP A 180 -3.88 2.70 7.75
CA ASP A 180 -2.93 1.58 7.80
C ASP A 180 -1.50 2.12 7.63
N PRO A 181 -0.83 2.46 8.74
CA PRO A 181 0.51 3.01 8.69
C PRO A 181 1.53 1.96 8.24
N ASP A 182 2.58 2.41 7.56
CA ASP A 182 3.74 1.60 7.19
C ASP A 182 4.74 1.43 8.35
N THR A 183 4.39 1.94 9.52
CA THR A 183 5.15 1.90 10.77
C THR A 183 4.26 1.41 11.92
N GLU A 184 4.88 0.86 12.96
CA GLU A 184 4.16 0.34 14.12
C GLU A 184 3.43 1.48 14.85
N THR A 185 2.14 1.30 15.09
CA THR A 185 1.31 2.23 15.86
C THR A 185 0.46 1.48 16.87
N ASP A 186 0.18 2.13 18.00
CA ASP A 186 -0.67 1.55 19.06
C ASP A 186 -2.13 1.41 18.63
N PHE A 187 -2.56 2.20 17.64
CA PHE A 187 -3.95 2.29 17.24
C PHE A 187 -4.13 2.30 15.73
N PHE A 188 -5.15 1.58 15.29
CA PHE A 188 -5.68 1.62 13.93
C PHE A 188 -6.78 2.70 13.88
N GLN A 189 -6.39 3.93 13.57
CA GLN A 189 -7.23 5.11 13.80
C GLN A 189 -8.10 5.48 12.59
N PRO A 190 -9.32 5.99 12.82
CA PRO A 190 -10.16 6.51 11.74
C PRO A 190 -9.64 7.86 11.23
N ILE A 191 -9.78 8.05 9.93
CA ILE A 191 -9.42 9.26 9.19
C ILE A 191 -10.58 9.70 8.28
N TYR A 192 -10.63 11.00 8.00
CA TYR A 192 -11.37 11.54 6.88
C TYR A 192 -10.49 11.54 5.64
N VAL A 193 -10.99 10.93 4.57
CA VAL A 193 -10.36 10.90 3.27
C VAL A 193 -11.01 11.93 2.36
N PHE A 194 -10.18 12.80 1.78
CA PHE A 194 -10.55 13.80 0.80
C PHE A 194 -10.01 13.39 -0.57
N GLU A 195 -10.91 13.01 -1.48
CA GLU A 195 -10.55 12.72 -2.87
C GLU A 195 -10.94 13.89 -3.76
N GLY A 196 -10.00 14.30 -4.60
CA GLY A 196 -10.18 15.37 -5.57
C GLY A 196 -9.97 14.94 -7.01
N ASP A 197 -10.11 15.91 -7.91
CA ASP A 197 -9.77 15.71 -9.33
C ASP A 197 -8.29 15.30 -9.49
N ASN A 198 -7.97 14.68 -10.64
CA ASN A 198 -6.60 14.30 -11.02
C ASN A 198 -5.89 13.30 -10.09
N GLY A 199 -6.63 12.58 -9.24
CA GLY A 199 -6.07 11.58 -8.31
C GLY A 199 -5.61 12.16 -6.97
N PHE A 200 -5.92 13.43 -6.69
CA PHE A 200 -5.58 14.04 -5.40
C PHE A 200 -6.25 13.27 -4.25
N THR A 201 -5.46 12.91 -3.25
CA THR A 201 -5.92 12.22 -2.04
C THR A 201 -5.23 12.80 -0.81
N ALA A 202 -6.00 13.10 0.21
CA ALA A 202 -5.47 13.63 1.46
C ALA A 202 -6.27 13.16 2.67
N TYR A 203 -5.62 13.13 3.83
CA TYR A 203 -6.16 12.59 5.06
C TYR A 203 -6.15 13.64 6.17
N VAL A 204 -7.24 13.66 6.94
CA VAL A 204 -7.34 14.38 8.21
C VAL A 204 -7.71 13.37 9.29
N PRO A 205 -7.05 13.35 10.45
CA PRO A 205 -7.45 12.45 11.51
C PRO A 205 -8.89 12.71 11.99
N ALA A 206 -9.68 11.66 12.15
CA ALA A 206 -11.09 11.79 12.55
C ALA A 206 -11.25 11.96 14.06
N ILE A 207 -10.32 11.45 14.86
CA ILE A 207 -10.33 11.62 16.32
C ILE A 207 -10.04 13.09 16.67
N LYS A 208 -10.79 13.63 17.62
CA LYS A 208 -10.56 14.99 18.13
C LYS A 208 -9.21 15.05 18.85
N SER A 209 -8.49 16.17 18.68
CA SER A 209 -7.16 16.39 19.27
C SER A 209 -7.10 16.10 20.77
N ASP A 210 -8.19 16.40 21.45
CA ASP A 210 -8.37 16.29 22.90
C ASP A 210 -8.34 14.84 23.41
N TYR A 211 -8.29 13.85 22.51
CA TYR A 211 -8.29 12.43 22.81
C TYR A 211 -7.05 11.69 22.25
N TYR A 212 -6.06 12.40 21.69
CA TYR A 212 -4.71 11.82 21.57
C TYR A 212 -4.12 11.77 22.99
N GLY A 213 -3.63 10.60 23.40
CA GLY A 213 -3.40 10.24 24.79
C GLY A 213 -2.78 11.31 25.71
N GLU A 214 -3.25 11.31 26.95
CA GLU A 214 -2.34 11.37 28.10
C GLU A 214 -1.50 10.09 28.17
#